data_AF-A0A0F9DEN9-F1
#
_entry.id   AF-A0A0F9DEN9-F1
#
_cell.length_a   1.000
_cell.length_b   1.000
_cell.length_c   1.000
_cell.angle_alpha   90.00
_cell.angle_beta   90.00
_cell.angle_gamma   90.00
#
_symmetry.space_group_name_H-M   'P 1'
#
loop_
_entity.id
_entity.type
_entity.pdbx_description
1 polymer ?
#
loop_
_entity_poly.entity_id
_entity_poly.type
_entity_poly.pdbx_seq_one_letter_code
_entity_poly.pdbx_strand_id
1 'polypeptide(L)'
;EPALEGNPFMLHAQPGIEVNGFGRSWRYAVGVVNGNGDEYRDNNSEKDLYYQLAYKIGGLGFDGSGGKEGDLSDSESWRDNSIILSSFGYWGTARIKIEGEDGGGDEVEFKDDDQFCRLGFGIQGKYNDFAARAGYIYGRNENPYGAITSQDVTSHAWFAEVEYFVLPWLIPYVRYEGLKLEMPSGVDGINPNQDRKRIVVGAEAMIRANVSVTVEGRFYTNDQRNVETDDDDQVIMTLQVAF
;
A
#
# COMPACT_ATOMS: atom_id res chain seq x y z
N GLU A 1 -7.16 3.00 30.16
CA GLU A 1 -7.46 2.20 28.97
C GLU A 1 -6.16 1.56 28.51
N PRO A 2 -6.11 0.24 28.26
CA PRO A 2 -4.90 -0.38 27.75
C PRO A 2 -4.58 0.19 26.37
N ALA A 3 -3.37 0.69 26.19
CA ALA A 3 -2.90 1.16 24.89
C ALA A 3 -2.62 -0.08 24.03
N LEU A 4 -3.48 -0.30 23.03
CA LEU A 4 -3.23 -1.30 22.00
C LEU A 4 -2.20 -0.74 21.01
N GLU A 5 -0.93 -1.10 21.19
CA GLU A 5 0.07 -1.01 20.13
C GLU A 5 -0.09 -2.23 19.20
N GLY A 6 -1.23 -2.29 18.50
CA GLY A 6 -1.39 -3.21 17.38
C GLY A 6 -0.50 -2.76 16.24
N ASN A 7 0.24 -3.67 15.61
CA ASN A 7 1.15 -3.41 14.49
C ASN A 7 0.45 -2.54 13.42
N PRO A 8 0.67 -1.21 13.39
CA PRO A 8 0.23 -0.43 12.27
C PRO A 8 1.08 -0.96 11.13
N PHE A 9 0.50 -1.30 9.99
CA PHE A 9 1.31 -1.69 8.83
C PHE A 9 2.27 -0.52 8.50
N MET A 10 3.48 -0.58 9.05
CA MET A 10 4.50 0.44 8.96
C MET A 10 5.64 -0.17 8.16
N LEU A 11 5.94 0.45 7.03
CA LEU A 11 7.11 0.13 6.22
C LEU A 11 8.36 0.68 6.93
N HIS A 12 8.73 0.10 8.07
CA HIS A 12 10.05 0.34 8.63
C HIS A 12 11.09 -0.40 7.79
N ALA A 13 12.29 0.17 7.71
CA ALA A 13 13.41 -0.48 7.05
C ALA A 13 13.80 -1.74 7.85
N GLN A 14 13.35 -2.91 7.39
CA GLN A 14 13.72 -4.20 7.97
C GLN A 14 14.99 -4.73 7.29
N PRO A 15 15.99 -5.22 8.05
CA PRO A 15 17.13 -5.91 7.47
C PRO A 15 16.65 -7.16 6.71
N GLY A 16 17.21 -7.41 5.53
CA GLY A 16 16.84 -8.57 4.73
C GLY A 16 17.74 -8.78 3.52
N ILE A 17 17.41 -9.80 2.74
CA ILE A 17 18.05 -10.15 1.48
C ILE A 17 16.98 -10.17 0.40
N GLU A 18 17.25 -9.52 -0.73
CA GLU A 18 16.39 -9.52 -1.92
C GLU A 18 17.17 -10.03 -3.12
N VAL A 19 16.51 -10.84 -3.94
CA VAL A 19 16.93 -11.14 -5.31
C VAL A 19 15.90 -10.55 -6.25
N ASN A 20 16.34 -9.67 -7.14
CA ASN A 20 15.50 -9.03 -8.14
C ASN A 20 16.13 -9.14 -9.53
N GLY A 21 15.29 -8.94 -10.55
CA GLY A 21 15.72 -8.94 -11.93
C GLY A 21 14.62 -8.55 -12.88
N PHE A 22 15.01 -8.25 -14.12
CA PHE A 22 14.09 -7.95 -15.20
C PHE A 22 14.63 -8.46 -16.54
N GLY A 23 13.71 -8.70 -17.46
CA GLY A 23 13.97 -8.83 -18.89
C GLY A 23 13.00 -7.94 -19.65
N ARG A 24 12.93 -8.10 -20.98
CA ARG A 24 12.05 -7.27 -21.82
C ARG A 24 10.60 -7.13 -21.31
N SER A 25 9.95 -8.25 -21.02
CA SER A 25 8.52 -8.30 -20.70
C SER A 25 8.22 -8.70 -19.26
N TRP A 26 9.22 -8.92 -18.42
CA TRP A 26 9.00 -9.38 -17.05
C TRP A 26 9.95 -8.69 -16.08
N ARG A 27 9.49 -8.50 -14.85
CA ARG A 27 10.33 -8.13 -13.71
C ARG A 27 9.88 -8.89 -12.47
N TYR A 28 10.83 -9.21 -11.60
CA TYR A 28 10.55 -9.85 -10.33
C TYR A 28 11.43 -9.27 -9.22
N ALA A 29 10.93 -9.37 -8.00
CA ALA A 29 11.68 -9.22 -6.77
C ALA A 29 11.16 -10.29 -5.80
N VAL A 30 12.06 -10.98 -5.11
CA VAL A 30 11.72 -11.93 -4.05
C VAL A 30 12.70 -11.70 -2.93
N GLY A 31 12.21 -11.58 -1.71
CA GLY A 31 13.08 -11.30 -0.58
C GLY A 31 12.55 -11.87 0.72
N VAL A 32 13.49 -11.98 1.65
CA VAL A 32 13.24 -12.39 3.02
C VAL A 32 13.77 -11.29 3.92
N VAL A 33 12.93 -10.81 4.82
CA VAL A 33 13.27 -9.76 5.79
C VAL A 33 13.06 -10.27 7.20
N ASN A 34 13.71 -9.63 8.16
CA ASN A 34 13.40 -9.86 9.57
C ASN A 34 11.96 -9.41 9.84
N GLY A 35 11.17 -10.28 10.51
CA GLY A 35 9.84 -9.92 10.96
C GLY A 35 9.86 -8.77 11.96
N ASN A 36 8.70 -8.14 12.17
CA ASN A 36 8.57 -7.04 13.12
C ASN A 36 8.74 -7.58 14.56
N GLY A 37 9.56 -6.93 15.37
CA GLY A 37 9.88 -7.34 16.75
C GLY A 37 10.51 -6.21 17.56
N ASP A 38 10.45 -6.32 18.90
CA ASP A 38 10.83 -5.27 19.88
C ASP A 38 12.14 -4.53 19.50
N GLU A 39 12.06 -3.18 19.52
CA GLU A 39 12.94 -2.14 18.92
C GLU A 39 14.48 -2.28 19.03
N TYR A 40 15.03 -3.23 19.78
CA TYR A 40 16.47 -3.24 20.09
C TYR A 40 17.17 -4.59 19.96
N ARG A 41 16.46 -5.69 19.70
CA ARG A 41 17.10 -7.00 19.52
C ARG A 41 16.35 -7.81 18.47
N ASP A 42 17.12 -8.35 17.51
CA ASP A 42 16.72 -9.44 16.62
C ASP A 42 16.29 -10.65 17.47
N ASN A 43 15.07 -10.59 17.98
CA ASN A 43 14.49 -11.62 18.84
C ASN A 43 13.24 -12.22 18.20
N ASN A 44 12.95 -11.90 16.94
CA ASN A 44 11.98 -12.65 16.15
C ASN A 44 12.74 -13.67 15.30
N SER A 45 12.62 -14.96 15.65
CA SER A 45 13.13 -16.06 14.84
C SER A 45 12.40 -16.18 13.50
N GLU A 46 11.24 -15.53 13.39
CA GLU A 46 10.39 -15.60 12.21
C GLU A 46 10.82 -14.56 11.18
N LYS A 47 10.77 -14.98 9.93
CA LYS A 47 11.17 -14.18 8.79
C LYS A 47 9.94 -13.93 7.93
N ASP A 48 9.84 -12.71 7.43
CA ASP A 48 8.79 -12.38 6.52
C ASP A 48 9.28 -12.60 5.08
N LEU A 49 8.42 -13.19 4.27
CA LEU A 49 8.66 -13.46 2.86
C LEU A 49 7.83 -12.50 2.03
N TYR A 50 8.44 -11.86 1.03
CA TYR A 50 7.70 -11.15 0.02
C TYR A 50 8.10 -11.54 -1.39
N TYR A 51 7.19 -11.29 -2.32
CA TYR A 51 7.50 -11.24 -3.73
C TYR A 51 6.75 -10.11 -4.43
N GLN A 52 7.31 -9.70 -5.56
CA GLN A 52 6.63 -8.88 -6.56
C GLN A 52 6.93 -9.47 -7.94
N LEU A 53 5.90 -9.57 -8.78
CA LEU A 53 6.01 -9.98 -10.16
C LEU A 53 5.29 -8.96 -11.03
N ALA A 54 5.82 -8.68 -12.22
CA ALA A 54 5.06 -7.99 -13.25
C ALA A 54 5.42 -8.50 -14.63
N TYR A 55 4.40 -8.53 -15.49
CA TYR A 55 4.51 -8.91 -16.90
C TYR A 55 3.94 -7.80 -17.77
N LYS A 56 4.71 -7.37 -18.78
CA LYS A 56 4.38 -6.26 -19.67
C LYS A 56 4.19 -6.75 -21.10
N ILE A 57 3.09 -6.33 -21.71
CA ILE A 57 2.72 -6.58 -23.09
C ILE A 57 2.70 -5.24 -23.83
N GLY A 58 3.42 -5.18 -24.95
CA GLY A 58 3.52 -3.97 -25.77
C GLY A 58 4.45 -2.90 -25.20
N GLY A 59 4.58 -1.82 -25.96
CA GLY A 59 5.36 -0.67 -25.55
C GLY A 59 6.86 -0.92 -25.43
N LEU A 60 7.51 -0.02 -24.71
CA LEU A 60 8.92 -0.16 -24.33
C LEU A 60 9.09 -1.28 -23.30
N GLY A 61 10.06 -2.18 -23.52
CA GLY A 61 10.40 -3.22 -22.55
C GLY A 61 10.90 -2.66 -21.22
N PHE A 62 10.87 -3.46 -20.15
CA PHE A 62 11.47 -3.05 -18.86
C PHE A 62 12.99 -2.83 -18.97
N ASP A 63 13.63 -3.47 -19.94
CA ASP A 63 15.03 -3.30 -20.30
C ASP A 63 15.28 -2.15 -21.29
N GLY A 64 14.26 -1.38 -21.66
CA GLY A 64 14.33 -0.34 -22.68
C GLY A 64 14.32 -0.86 -24.13
N SER A 65 14.23 -2.18 -24.34
CA SER A 65 14.16 -2.74 -25.69
C SER A 65 12.83 -2.44 -26.37
N GLY A 66 12.85 -2.28 -27.70
CA GLY A 66 11.66 -1.90 -28.47
C GLY A 66 11.49 -0.39 -28.69
N GLY A 67 12.36 0.44 -28.10
CA GLY A 67 12.56 1.82 -28.54
C GLY A 67 13.23 1.85 -29.92
N LYS A 68 12.95 2.86 -30.73
CA LYS A 68 13.64 3.05 -32.02
C LYS A 68 15.04 3.59 -31.75
N GLU A 69 16.07 2.88 -32.21
CA GLU A 69 17.45 3.38 -32.16
C GLU A 69 17.58 4.68 -32.97
N GLY A 70 18.17 5.72 -32.36
CA GLY A 70 18.45 7.00 -33.01
C GLY A 70 17.48 8.14 -32.69
N ASP A 71 16.40 7.89 -31.96
CA ASP A 71 15.42 8.90 -31.56
C ASP A 71 15.56 9.23 -30.06
N LEU A 72 16.72 9.76 -29.66
CA LEU A 72 16.85 10.46 -28.37
C LEU A 72 15.98 11.75 -28.34
N SER A 73 15.33 12.08 -29.45
CA SER A 73 14.37 13.16 -29.65
C SER A 73 12.90 12.72 -29.56
N ASP A 74 12.59 11.44 -29.28
CA ASP A 74 11.23 11.03 -28.94
C ASP A 74 10.89 11.60 -27.55
N SER A 75 10.56 12.89 -27.56
CA SER A 75 10.43 13.78 -26.39
C SER A 75 9.26 13.42 -25.47
N GLU A 76 8.50 12.37 -25.83
CA GLU A 76 7.24 11.98 -25.24
C GLU A 76 7.37 10.69 -24.41
N SER A 77 8.31 10.67 -23.46
CA SER A 77 8.57 9.50 -22.59
C SER A 77 7.35 9.03 -21.78
N TRP A 78 6.32 9.86 -21.68
CA TRP A 78 5.04 9.51 -21.05
C TRP A 78 4.12 8.67 -21.93
N ARG A 79 4.28 8.74 -23.26
CA ARG A 79 3.46 7.97 -24.22
C ARG A 79 3.99 6.55 -24.34
N ASP A 80 3.11 5.61 -24.04
CA ASP A 80 3.40 4.19 -24.19
C ASP A 80 2.11 3.45 -24.55
N ASN A 81 2.23 2.38 -25.34
CA ASN A 81 1.10 1.53 -25.71
C ASN A 81 1.34 0.15 -25.10
N SER A 82 1.01 0.02 -23.83
CA SER A 82 1.34 -1.15 -23.05
C SER A 82 0.29 -1.52 -22.01
N ILE A 83 0.28 -2.80 -21.65
CA ILE A 83 -0.46 -3.33 -20.52
C ILE A 83 0.53 -4.05 -19.61
N ILE A 84 0.49 -3.74 -18.33
CA ILE A 84 1.26 -4.39 -17.27
C ILE A 84 0.28 -5.11 -16.36
N LEU A 85 0.52 -6.39 -16.14
CA LEU A 85 -0.11 -7.19 -15.10
C LEU A 85 0.90 -7.35 -13.97
N SER A 86 0.47 -7.18 -12.73
CA SER A 86 1.34 -7.34 -11.56
C SER A 86 0.70 -8.19 -10.48
N SER A 87 1.55 -8.84 -9.70
CA SER A 87 1.17 -9.45 -8.44
C SER A 87 2.19 -9.13 -7.36
N PHE A 88 1.72 -9.12 -6.12
CA PHE A 88 2.53 -8.89 -4.93
C PHE A 88 2.06 -9.84 -3.84
N GLY A 89 2.99 -10.29 -3.01
CA GLY A 89 2.67 -11.11 -1.86
C GLY A 89 3.59 -10.79 -0.69
N TYR A 90 3.05 -10.85 0.53
CA TYR A 90 3.81 -10.68 1.77
C TYR A 90 3.22 -11.55 2.87
N TRP A 91 4.06 -12.36 3.50
CA TRP A 91 3.70 -13.27 4.58
C TRP A 91 4.68 -13.09 5.71
N GLY A 92 4.18 -13.11 6.94
CA GLY A 92 5.03 -12.90 8.09
C GLY A 92 4.27 -13.06 9.38
N THR A 93 4.96 -12.74 10.45
CA THR A 93 4.41 -12.78 11.80
C THR A 93 4.76 -11.49 12.52
N ALA A 94 3.73 -10.83 13.04
CA ALA A 94 3.86 -9.65 13.86
C ALA A 94 3.75 -10.05 15.33
N ARG A 95 4.65 -9.54 16.17
CA ARG A 95 4.49 -9.66 17.62
C ARG A 95 3.50 -8.63 18.13
N ILE A 96 2.60 -9.09 18.97
CA ILE A 96 1.64 -8.26 19.70
C ILE A 96 2.10 -8.17 21.13
N LYS A 97 2.11 -6.94 21.64
CA LYS A 97 2.41 -6.62 23.02
C LYS A 97 1.21 -5.87 23.59
N ILE A 98 0.60 -6.43 24.64
CA ILE A 98 -0.51 -5.80 25.33
C ILE A 98 -0.07 -5.55 26.76
N GLU A 99 -0.08 -4.27 27.15
CA GLU A 99 0.21 -3.84 28.50
C GLU A 99 -1.11 -3.61 29.24
N GLY A 100 -1.22 -4.20 30.43
CA GLY A 100 -2.40 -4.10 31.28
C GLY A 100 -2.04 -4.11 32.77
N GLU A 101 -3.05 -4.03 33.62
CA GLU A 101 -2.90 -4.17 35.07
C GLU A 101 -3.65 -5.43 35.53
N ASP A 102 -3.07 -6.20 36.44
CA ASP A 102 -3.78 -7.32 37.06
C ASP A 102 -4.80 -6.85 38.11
N GLY A 103 -5.56 -7.80 38.67
CA GLY A 103 -6.54 -7.51 39.72
C GLY A 103 -5.95 -6.99 41.05
N GLY A 104 -4.62 -6.93 41.17
CA GLY A 104 -3.87 -6.33 42.28
C GLY A 104 -3.29 -4.94 41.97
N GLY A 105 -3.38 -4.48 40.72
CA GLY A 105 -2.81 -3.22 40.25
C GLY A 105 -1.34 -3.32 39.80
N ASP A 106 -0.81 -4.53 39.64
CA ASP A 106 0.54 -4.75 39.09
C ASP A 106 0.48 -4.75 37.56
N GLU A 107 1.45 -4.13 36.90
CA GLU A 107 1.58 -4.14 35.44
C GLU A 107 1.87 -5.56 34.93
N VAL A 108 1.05 -6.03 33.98
CA VAL A 108 1.21 -7.32 33.32
C VAL A 108 1.34 -7.11 31.81
N GLU A 109 2.29 -7.85 31.24
CA GLU A 109 2.59 -7.85 29.82
C GLU A 109 2.13 -9.17 29.19
N PHE A 110 1.24 -9.10 28.21
CA PHE A 110 0.85 -10.23 27.37
C PHE A 110 1.54 -10.13 26.02
N LYS A 111 2.23 -11.22 25.63
CA LYS A 111 2.82 -11.38 24.30
C LYS A 111 2.06 -12.43 23.51
N ASP A 112 1.75 -12.11 22.28
CA ASP A 112 1.15 -13.05 21.34
C ASP A 112 1.70 -12.80 19.93
N ASP A 113 1.46 -13.74 19.02
CA ASP A 113 1.91 -13.66 17.63
C ASP A 113 0.70 -13.57 16.68
N ASP A 114 0.74 -12.61 15.75
CA ASP A 114 -0.22 -12.46 14.66
C ASP A 114 0.41 -12.89 13.34
N GLN A 115 -0.01 -14.05 12.85
CA GLN A 115 0.34 -14.50 11.52
C GLN A 115 -0.48 -13.73 10.49
N PHE A 116 0.21 -13.10 9.55
CA PHE A 116 -0.42 -12.30 8.52
C PHE A 116 -0.03 -12.72 7.12
N CYS A 117 -0.95 -12.48 6.19
CA CYS A 117 -0.68 -12.56 4.76
C CYS A 117 -1.32 -11.39 4.02
N ARG A 118 -0.67 -10.96 2.95
CA ARG A 118 -1.16 -9.97 1.98
C ARG A 118 -0.92 -10.53 0.59
N LEU A 119 -1.94 -10.48 -0.26
CA LEU A 119 -1.87 -10.91 -1.65
C LEU A 119 -2.52 -9.83 -2.52
N GLY A 120 -1.74 -9.27 -3.44
CA GLY A 120 -2.14 -8.19 -4.31
C GLY A 120 -2.07 -8.55 -5.79
N PHE A 121 -2.97 -7.98 -6.57
CA PHE A 121 -2.99 -8.04 -8.03
C PHE A 121 -3.21 -6.64 -8.59
N GLY A 122 -2.57 -6.34 -9.71
CA GLY A 122 -2.67 -5.05 -10.38
C GLY A 122 -2.70 -5.17 -11.88
N ILE A 123 -3.33 -4.18 -12.50
CA ILE A 123 -3.29 -3.94 -13.94
C ILE A 123 -3.01 -2.46 -14.18
N GLN A 124 -2.13 -2.18 -15.13
CA GLN A 124 -1.88 -0.84 -15.63
C GLN A 124 -1.92 -0.86 -17.15
N GLY A 125 -2.74 -0.01 -17.76
CA GLY A 125 -2.79 0.20 -19.20
C GLY A 125 -2.33 1.61 -19.53
N LYS A 126 -1.53 1.73 -20.59
CA LYS A 126 -1.18 3.01 -21.21
C LYS A 126 -1.55 2.97 -22.69
N TYR A 127 -2.15 4.06 -23.15
CA TYR A 127 -2.46 4.27 -24.55
C TYR A 127 -2.29 5.76 -24.90
N ASN A 128 -1.23 6.09 -25.62
CA ASN A 128 -0.82 7.47 -25.89
C ASN A 128 -0.73 8.30 -24.60
N ASP A 129 -1.48 9.40 -24.52
CA ASP A 129 -1.53 10.34 -23.37
C ASP A 129 -2.48 9.88 -22.25
N PHE A 130 -3.09 8.70 -22.37
CA PHE A 130 -4.01 8.17 -21.37
C PHE A 130 -3.38 6.99 -20.64
N ALA A 131 -3.54 6.97 -19.32
CA ALA A 131 -3.20 5.81 -18.52
C ALA A 131 -4.30 5.49 -17.50
N ALA A 132 -4.49 4.21 -17.27
CA ALA A 132 -5.41 3.68 -16.28
C ALA A 132 -4.72 2.60 -15.46
N ARG A 133 -5.00 2.57 -14.16
CA ARG A 133 -4.46 1.57 -13.25
C ARG A 133 -5.52 1.14 -12.26
N ALA A 134 -5.52 -0.14 -11.93
CA ALA A 134 -6.36 -0.69 -10.89
C ALA A 134 -5.58 -1.73 -10.10
N GLY A 135 -5.92 -1.86 -8.82
CA GLY A 135 -5.28 -2.80 -7.92
C GLY A 135 -6.26 -3.34 -6.90
N TYR A 136 -6.00 -4.55 -6.44
CA TYR A 136 -6.74 -5.21 -5.38
C TYR A 136 -5.75 -5.91 -4.46
N ILE A 137 -5.95 -5.79 -3.16
CA ILE A 137 -5.17 -6.44 -2.11
C ILE A 137 -6.14 -7.13 -1.16
N TYR A 138 -5.96 -8.45 -1.01
CA TYR A 138 -6.51 -9.23 0.07
C TYR A 138 -5.50 -9.31 1.20
N GLY A 139 -5.97 -9.20 2.45
CA GLY A 139 -5.15 -9.42 3.61
C GLY A 139 -5.89 -10.20 4.69
N ARG A 140 -5.17 -11.02 5.43
CA ARG A 140 -5.67 -11.73 6.61
C ARG A 140 -4.64 -11.63 7.73
N ASN A 141 -5.13 -11.42 8.94
CA ASN A 141 -4.41 -11.50 10.20
C ASN A 141 -5.15 -12.53 11.05
N GLU A 142 -4.46 -13.53 11.58
CA GLU A 142 -5.10 -14.63 12.32
C GLU A 142 -5.34 -14.27 13.79
N ASN A 143 -4.50 -13.41 14.39
CA ASN A 143 -4.63 -13.06 15.79
C ASN A 143 -4.22 -11.61 16.08
N PRO A 144 -4.79 -10.61 15.38
CA PRO A 144 -4.30 -9.22 15.45
C PRO A 144 -4.52 -8.54 16.81
N TYR A 145 -5.25 -9.17 17.73
CA TYR A 145 -5.61 -8.63 19.05
C TYR A 145 -5.11 -9.47 20.23
N GLY A 146 -4.36 -10.56 19.96
CA GLY A 146 -3.78 -11.42 20.97
C GLY A 146 -4.75 -11.81 22.08
N ALA A 147 -4.37 -11.47 23.33
CA ALA A 147 -5.12 -11.82 24.53
C ALA A 147 -6.57 -11.25 24.60
N ILE A 148 -6.94 -10.27 23.77
CA ILE A 148 -8.31 -9.71 23.75
C ILE A 148 -9.27 -10.62 22.97
N THR A 149 -8.85 -11.12 21.81
CA THR A 149 -9.65 -12.02 20.97
C THR A 149 -8.76 -12.75 19.98
N SER A 150 -9.02 -14.05 19.80
CA SER A 150 -8.36 -14.90 18.80
C SER A 150 -9.09 -14.90 17.45
N GLN A 151 -9.98 -13.93 17.20
CA GLN A 151 -10.73 -13.83 15.95
C GLN A 151 -9.87 -13.14 14.89
N ASP A 152 -9.83 -13.74 13.70
CA ASP A 152 -9.16 -13.18 12.53
C ASP A 152 -9.72 -11.80 12.12
N VAL A 153 -8.85 -11.00 11.50
CA VAL A 153 -9.26 -9.82 10.71
C VAL A 153 -8.93 -10.06 9.25
N THR A 154 -9.92 -9.85 8.39
CA THR A 154 -9.74 -9.89 6.93
C THR A 154 -9.90 -8.49 6.35
N SER A 155 -9.05 -8.14 5.39
CA SER A 155 -9.05 -6.84 4.71
C SER A 155 -9.14 -7.02 3.20
N HIS A 156 -9.98 -6.20 2.56
CA HIS A 156 -10.07 -6.09 1.11
C HIS A 156 -9.88 -4.63 0.71
N ALA A 157 -8.72 -4.31 0.14
CA ALA A 157 -8.43 -2.98 -0.37
C ALA A 157 -8.40 -3.01 -1.90
N TRP A 158 -8.95 -1.98 -2.54
CA TRP A 158 -8.88 -1.83 -3.99
C TRP A 158 -8.89 -0.38 -4.40
N PHE A 159 -8.39 -0.12 -5.60
CA PHE A 159 -8.51 1.18 -6.24
C PHE A 159 -8.60 1.04 -7.75
N ALA A 160 -9.17 2.06 -8.37
CA ALA A 160 -9.10 2.31 -9.79
C ALA A 160 -8.78 3.79 -10.02
N GLU A 161 -7.85 4.06 -10.91
CA GLU A 161 -7.39 5.41 -11.21
C GLU A 161 -7.19 5.58 -12.70
N VAL A 162 -7.49 6.79 -13.18
CA VAL A 162 -7.20 7.23 -14.53
C VAL A 162 -6.44 8.55 -14.47
N GLU A 163 -5.49 8.72 -15.39
CA GLU A 163 -4.69 9.92 -15.56
C GLU A 163 -4.60 10.26 -17.06
N TYR A 164 -4.48 11.55 -17.37
CA TYR A 164 -4.37 12.03 -18.74
C TYR A 164 -3.34 13.14 -18.85
N PHE A 165 -2.42 13.03 -19.80
CA PHE A 165 -1.41 14.04 -20.08
C PHE A 165 -2.01 15.15 -20.96
N VAL A 166 -2.62 16.16 -20.33
CA VAL A 166 -3.18 17.33 -21.05
C VAL A 166 -2.06 18.12 -21.71
N LEU A 167 -0.97 18.29 -20.96
CA LEU A 167 0.31 18.83 -21.43
C LEU A 167 1.41 17.94 -20.86
N PRO A 168 2.62 17.95 -21.44
CA PRO A 168 3.76 17.18 -20.91
C PRO A 168 4.06 17.44 -19.43
N TRP A 169 3.61 18.59 -18.90
CA TRP A 169 3.81 19.02 -17.53
C TRP A 169 2.53 19.08 -16.70
N LEU A 170 1.34 18.79 -17.24
CA LEU A 170 0.06 18.90 -16.51
C LEU A 170 -0.75 17.60 -16.64
N ILE A 171 -0.90 16.93 -15.52
CA ILE A 171 -1.46 15.57 -15.44
C ILE A 171 -2.60 15.57 -14.41
N PRO A 172 -3.85 15.83 -14.82
CA PRO A 172 -5.01 15.52 -13.99
C PRO A 172 -5.18 14.00 -13.79
N TYR A 173 -5.70 13.64 -12.63
CA TYR A 173 -6.07 12.27 -12.31
C TYR A 173 -7.31 12.20 -11.42
N VAL A 174 -8.00 11.06 -11.50
CA VAL A 174 -9.10 10.71 -10.59
C VAL A 174 -8.90 9.28 -10.14
N ARG A 175 -8.92 9.05 -8.83
CA ARG A 175 -8.86 7.74 -8.19
C ARG A 175 -10.12 7.49 -7.37
N TYR A 176 -10.66 6.29 -7.46
CA TYR A 176 -11.64 5.79 -6.51
C TYR A 176 -11.05 4.59 -5.79
N GLU A 177 -11.21 4.55 -4.47
CA GLU A 177 -10.64 3.51 -3.63
C GLU A 177 -11.64 3.04 -2.58
N GLY A 178 -11.50 1.77 -2.20
CA GLY A 178 -12.33 1.15 -1.18
C GLY A 178 -11.50 0.22 -0.30
N LEU A 179 -11.80 0.26 0.99
CA LEU A 179 -11.29 -0.64 2.01
C LEU A 179 -12.49 -1.26 2.73
N LYS A 180 -12.54 -2.59 2.74
CA LYS A 180 -13.46 -3.35 3.58
C LYS A 180 -12.66 -4.07 4.66
N LEU A 181 -13.09 -3.95 5.90
CA LEU A 181 -12.47 -4.62 7.05
C LEU A 181 -13.51 -5.50 7.73
N GLU A 182 -13.24 -6.80 7.73
CA GLU A 182 -14.02 -7.78 8.46
C GLU A 182 -13.37 -7.95 9.83
N MET A 183 -13.91 -7.21 10.80
CA MET A 183 -13.40 -7.12 12.17
C MET A 183 -14.16 -8.09 13.09
N PRO A 184 -13.55 -8.52 14.21
CA PRO A 184 -14.24 -9.30 15.23
C PRO A 184 -15.52 -8.61 15.70
N SER A 185 -16.58 -9.41 15.91
CA SER A 185 -17.87 -8.93 16.40
C SER A 185 -18.11 -9.42 17.83
N GLY A 186 -18.79 -8.58 18.63
CA GLY A 186 -19.12 -8.91 20.03
C GLY A 186 -17.93 -8.89 20.98
N VAL A 187 -16.85 -8.17 20.63
CA VAL A 187 -15.68 -7.95 21.48
C VAL A 187 -15.69 -6.50 21.95
N ASP A 188 -15.67 -6.29 23.27
CA ASP A 188 -15.68 -4.95 23.86
C ASP A 188 -14.45 -4.15 23.42
N GLY A 189 -14.67 -2.88 23.06
CA GLY A 189 -13.63 -1.98 22.57
C GLY A 189 -13.26 -2.13 21.09
N ILE A 190 -13.82 -3.10 20.36
CA ILE A 190 -13.60 -3.25 18.92
C ILE A 190 -14.86 -2.82 18.16
N ASN A 191 -14.74 -1.78 17.32
CA ASN A 191 -15.80 -1.42 16.39
C ASN A 191 -15.79 -2.36 15.16
N PRO A 192 -16.86 -3.16 14.93
CA PRO A 192 -16.89 -4.11 13.82
C PRO A 192 -17.04 -3.47 12.43
N ASN A 193 -17.57 -2.24 12.36
CA ASN A 193 -17.78 -1.54 11.09
C ASN A 193 -16.67 -0.51 10.88
N GLN A 194 -15.75 -0.79 9.96
CA GLN A 194 -14.63 0.11 9.64
C GLN A 194 -14.39 0.25 8.13
N ASP A 195 -15.41 -0.04 7.33
CA ASP A 195 -15.34 0.12 5.87
C ASP A 195 -15.19 1.58 5.48
N ARG A 196 -14.38 1.81 4.43
CA ARG A 196 -14.12 3.15 3.89
C ARG A 196 -14.13 3.14 2.38
N LYS A 197 -14.67 4.20 1.78
CA LYS A 197 -14.59 4.47 0.35
C LYS A 197 -14.36 5.96 0.14
N ARG A 198 -13.49 6.31 -0.80
CA ARG A 198 -13.26 7.71 -1.17
C ARG A 198 -12.99 7.88 -2.65
N ILE A 199 -13.35 9.06 -3.13
CA ILE A 199 -12.88 9.59 -4.41
C ILE A 199 -11.77 10.60 -4.15
N VAL A 200 -10.76 10.56 -4.99
CA VAL A 200 -9.61 11.44 -4.96
C VAL A 200 -9.52 12.07 -6.33
N VAL A 201 -9.50 13.41 -6.37
CA VAL A 201 -9.41 14.18 -7.61
C VAL A 201 -8.22 15.10 -7.47
N GLY A 202 -7.31 15.08 -8.43
CA GLY A 202 -6.10 15.88 -8.34
C GLY A 202 -5.49 16.23 -9.68
N ALA A 203 -4.47 17.06 -9.62
CA ALA A 203 -3.61 17.35 -10.75
C ALA A 203 -2.16 17.55 -10.28
N GLU A 204 -1.24 17.02 -11.06
CA GLU A 204 0.19 17.26 -10.92
C GLU A 204 0.67 18.21 -12.02
N ALA A 205 1.45 19.22 -11.61
CA ALA A 205 2.11 20.17 -12.48
C ALA A 205 3.64 20.06 -12.32
N MET A 206 4.34 19.55 -13.34
CA MET A 206 5.80 19.52 -13.41
C MET A 206 6.35 20.87 -13.89
N ILE A 207 6.60 21.77 -12.94
CA ILE A 207 7.11 23.12 -13.23
C ILE A 207 8.49 23.04 -13.89
N ARG A 208 9.33 22.12 -13.39
CA ARG A 208 10.62 21.72 -13.97
C ARG A 208 10.89 20.25 -13.67
N ALA A 209 11.92 19.68 -14.31
CA ALA A 209 12.32 18.28 -14.10
C ALA A 209 12.57 17.91 -12.63
N ASN A 210 12.91 18.89 -11.79
CA ASN A 210 13.20 18.71 -10.36
C ASN A 210 12.23 19.47 -9.43
N VAL A 211 11.17 20.06 -9.98
CA VAL A 211 10.17 20.83 -9.22
C VAL A 211 8.78 20.48 -9.72
N SER A 212 7.95 19.89 -8.85
CA SER A 212 6.56 19.59 -9.14
C SER A 212 5.64 20.10 -8.04
N VAL A 213 4.39 20.39 -8.42
CA VAL A 213 3.31 20.76 -7.51
C VAL A 213 2.14 19.83 -7.75
N THR A 214 1.60 19.25 -6.69
CA THR A 214 0.40 18.42 -6.73
C THR A 214 -0.69 19.06 -5.88
N VAL A 215 -1.90 19.15 -6.42
CA VAL A 215 -3.11 19.54 -5.68
C VAL A 215 -4.07 18.36 -5.72
N GLU A 216 -4.53 17.93 -4.56
CA GLU A 216 -5.38 16.75 -4.39
C GLU A 216 -6.55 17.06 -3.45
N GLY A 217 -7.77 16.78 -3.90
CA GLY A 217 -8.97 16.73 -3.06
C GLY A 217 -9.34 15.28 -2.75
N ARG A 218 -9.69 14.99 -1.49
CA ARG A 218 -10.11 13.67 -1.01
C ARG A 218 -11.50 13.78 -0.41
N PHE A 219 -12.44 13.00 -0.94
CA PHE A 219 -13.84 13.06 -0.55
C PHE A 219 -14.34 11.67 -0.17
N TYR A 220 -14.81 11.49 1.05
CA TYR A 220 -15.30 10.19 1.52
C TYR A 220 -16.74 9.95 1.06
N THR A 221 -16.96 8.86 0.33
CA THR A 221 -18.31 8.46 -0.11
C THR A 221 -18.98 7.49 0.88
N ASN A 222 -18.17 6.85 1.72
CA ASN A 222 -18.60 6.03 2.85
C ASN A 222 -17.46 6.00 3.88
N ASP A 223 -17.77 6.29 5.14
CA ASP A 223 -16.86 6.04 6.27
C ASP A 223 -17.69 5.50 7.45
N GLN A 224 -17.39 4.28 7.87
CA GLN A 224 -18.13 3.61 8.95
C GLN A 224 -17.39 3.64 10.29
N ARG A 225 -16.22 4.30 10.38
CA ARG A 225 -15.52 4.43 11.66
C ARG A 225 -16.36 5.35 12.56
N ASN A 226 -16.92 4.78 13.64
CA ASN A 226 -17.65 5.49 14.69
C ASN A 226 -16.71 6.35 15.57
N VAL A 227 -15.86 7.17 14.96
CA VAL A 227 -15.06 8.16 15.69
C VAL A 227 -15.75 9.50 15.48
N GLU A 228 -16.05 10.19 16.57
CA GLU A 228 -16.69 11.51 16.65
C GLU A 228 -15.82 12.65 16.07
N THR A 229 -14.97 12.35 15.08
CA THR A 229 -14.08 13.29 14.42
C THR A 229 -14.59 13.58 13.02
N ASP A 230 -14.79 14.87 12.74
CA ASP A 230 -14.89 15.47 11.41
C ASP A 230 -13.79 14.92 10.47
N ASP A 231 -14.02 13.78 9.84
CA ASP A 231 -13.24 13.32 8.68
C ASP A 231 -13.73 14.11 7.46
N ASP A 232 -13.49 15.42 7.54
CA ASP A 232 -13.80 16.41 6.52
C ASP A 232 -13.12 16.05 5.21
N ASP A 233 -13.80 16.37 4.11
CA ASP A 233 -13.20 16.41 2.79
C ASP A 233 -11.90 17.23 2.85
N GLN A 234 -10.79 16.64 2.41
CA GLN A 234 -9.47 17.26 2.55
C GLN A 234 -9.00 17.81 1.21
N VAL A 235 -8.37 18.99 1.25
CA VAL A 235 -7.58 19.49 0.13
C VAL A 235 -6.12 19.59 0.57
N ILE A 236 -5.25 18.91 -0.17
CA ILE A 236 -3.82 18.83 0.09
C ILE A 236 -3.09 19.43 -1.10
N MET A 237 -2.12 20.28 -0.81
CA MET A 237 -1.19 20.80 -1.80
C MET A 237 0.23 20.43 -1.39
N THR A 238 0.98 19.83 -2.29
CA THR A 238 2.35 19.37 -2.07
C THR A 238 3.28 20.02 -3.10
N LEU A 239 4.34 20.67 -2.64
CA LEU A 239 5.45 21.14 -3.47
C LEU A 239 6.64 20.19 -3.25
N GLN A 240 7.10 19.55 -4.33
CA GLN A 240 8.27 18.68 -4.30
C GLN A 240 9.44 19.34 -5.01
N VAL A 241 10.61 19.34 -4.36
CA VAL A 241 11.87 19.85 -4.90
C VAL A 241 12.95 18.79 -4.72
N ALA A 242 13.54 18.34 -5.82
CA ALA A 242 14.70 17.44 -5.84
C ALA A 242 15.97 18.23 -6.18
N PHE A 243 17.07 17.92 -5.48
CA PHE A 243 18.38 18.55 -5.64
C PHE A 243 19.41 17.54 -6.10
#